data_AF-A0A8S3PVD7-F1
#
_entry.id   AF-A0A8S3PVD7-F1
#
_cell.length_a   1.000
_cell.length_b   1.000
_cell.length_c   1.000
_cell.angle_alpha   90.00
_cell.angle_beta   90.00
_cell.angle_gamma   90.00
#
_symmetry.space_group_name_H-M   'P 1'
#
loop_
_entity.id
_entity.type
_entity.pdbx_description
1 polymer ?
#
loop_
_entity_poly.entity_id
_entity_poly.type
_entity_poly.pdbx_seq_one_letter_code
_entity_poly.pdbx_strand_id
1 'polypeptide(L)'
;MRARPPPGDDFIDIFQKIKCAFNLLSKLKAHIHDPNAPELVHFIFTPLSLIYEASRDPVHVGIDLASKAVAPLLTREAKELLLNCLTSKELELWQLLGRNWTTSEDEYPGHVEAFCPRFYNGWTPAPSVCIFRTM
;
A
#
# COMPACT_ATOMS: atom_id res chain seq x y z
N MET A 1 21.12 -22.48 9.83
CA MET A 1 19.71 -22.05 9.68
C MET A 1 19.61 -21.32 8.35
N ARG A 2 19.04 -21.92 7.29
CA ARG A 2 18.81 -21.20 6.03
C ARG A 2 17.46 -20.52 6.14
N ALA A 3 17.44 -19.19 6.19
CA ALA A 3 16.20 -18.43 6.06
C ALA A 3 15.58 -18.80 4.71
N ARG A 4 14.31 -19.23 4.72
CA ARG A 4 13.55 -19.38 3.48
C ARG A 4 13.02 -18.00 3.11
N PRO A 5 13.07 -17.61 1.83
CA PRO A 5 12.44 -16.38 1.37
C PRO A 5 10.92 -16.43 1.67
N PRO A 6 10.29 -15.30 2.02
CA PRO A 6 8.85 -15.27 2.28
C PRO A 6 8.05 -15.73 1.04
N PRO A 7 6.92 -16.43 1.24
CA PRO A 7 5.93 -16.66 0.19
C PRO A 7 5.54 -15.38 -0.55
N GLY A 8 5.25 -15.47 -1.85
CA GLY A 8 4.82 -14.31 -2.64
C GLY A 8 3.56 -13.63 -2.10
N ASP A 9 2.64 -14.41 -1.52
CA ASP A 9 1.40 -13.90 -0.93
C ASP A 9 1.66 -13.01 0.29
N ASP A 10 2.72 -13.27 1.06
CA ASP A 10 3.09 -12.43 2.21
C ASP A 10 3.55 -11.04 1.73
N PHE A 11 4.25 -10.96 0.59
CA PHE A 11 4.59 -9.67 -0.01
C PHE A 11 3.35 -8.93 -0.48
N ILE A 12 2.44 -9.62 -1.16
CA ILE A 12 1.17 -9.03 -1.62
C ILE A 12 0.41 -8.48 -0.41
N ASP A 13 0.21 -9.26 0.65
CA ASP A 13 -0.47 -8.83 1.87
C ASP A 13 0.19 -7.61 2.52
N ILE A 14 1.52 -7.55 2.57
CA ILE A 14 2.26 -6.36 3.05
C ILE A 14 1.97 -5.14 2.16
N PHE A 15 2.04 -5.29 0.85
CA PHE A 15 1.72 -4.22 -0.10
C PHE A 15 0.28 -3.71 0.08
N GLN A 16 -0.68 -4.61 0.23
CA GLN A 16 -2.09 -4.25 0.47
C GLN A 16 -2.26 -3.49 1.80
N LYS A 17 -1.54 -3.88 2.86
CA LYS A 17 -1.51 -3.16 4.14
C LYS A 17 -0.91 -1.76 4.00
N ILE A 18 0.13 -1.58 3.18
CA ILE A 18 0.70 -0.26 2.91
C ILE A 18 -0.31 0.64 2.17
N LYS A 19 -1.01 0.12 1.15
CA LYS A 19 -2.10 0.85 0.47
C LYS A 19 -3.20 1.27 1.45
N CYS A 20 -3.60 0.35 2.33
CA CYS A 20 -4.56 0.61 3.39
C CYS A 20 -4.08 1.74 4.33
N ALA A 21 -2.80 1.74 4.70
CA ALA A 21 -2.19 2.78 5.53
C ALA A 21 -2.26 4.16 4.86
N PHE A 22 -2.00 4.28 3.56
CA PHE A 22 -2.15 5.55 2.83
C PHE A 22 -3.59 6.08 2.80
N ASN A 23 -4.57 5.18 2.60
CA ASN A 23 -5.98 5.57 2.67
C ASN A 23 -6.41 6.03 4.07
N LEU A 24 -5.91 5.39 5.12
CA LEU A 24 -6.16 5.84 6.49
C LEU A 24 -5.48 7.18 6.77
N LEU A 25 -4.25 7.35 6.30
CA LEU A 25 -3.48 8.57 6.50
C LEU A 25 -4.14 9.77 5.82
N SER A 26 -4.64 9.61 4.59
CA SER A 26 -5.34 10.69 3.88
C SER A 26 -6.62 11.12 4.59
N LYS A 27 -7.34 10.18 5.20
CA LYS A 27 -8.55 10.44 6.00
C LYS A 27 -8.24 11.16 7.31
N LEU A 28 -7.12 10.82 7.96
CA LEU A 28 -6.76 11.33 9.28
C LEU A 28 -5.80 12.54 9.22
N LYS A 29 -5.32 12.94 8.04
CA LYS A 29 -4.26 13.95 7.88
C LYS A 29 -4.50 15.27 8.61
N ALA A 30 -5.76 15.69 8.76
CA ALA A 30 -6.11 16.94 9.46
C ALA A 30 -6.04 16.84 10.98
N HIS A 31 -5.93 15.62 11.53
CA HIS A 31 -5.93 15.31 12.96
C HIS A 31 -4.57 14.81 13.47
N ILE A 32 -3.55 14.79 12.60
CA ILE A 32 -2.22 14.28 12.90
C ILE A 32 -1.20 15.40 12.68
N HIS A 33 -0.42 15.73 13.71
CA HIS A 33 0.44 16.92 13.69
C HIS A 33 1.92 16.65 14.02
N ASP A 34 2.26 15.55 14.70
CA ASP A 34 3.64 15.26 15.13
C ASP A 34 3.90 13.74 15.23
N PRO A 35 4.52 13.11 14.21
CA PRO A 35 4.82 13.65 12.88
C PRO A 35 3.53 13.90 12.07
N ASN A 36 3.55 14.88 11.16
CA ASN A 36 2.41 15.19 10.29
C ASN A 36 2.25 14.17 9.13
N ALA A 37 1.18 14.30 8.33
CA ALA A 37 0.89 13.35 7.26
C ALA A 37 1.98 13.24 6.17
N PRO A 38 2.53 14.33 5.61
CA PRO A 38 3.71 14.26 4.73
C PRO A 38 4.88 13.48 5.34
N GLU A 39 5.23 13.76 6.60
CA GLU A 39 6.34 13.05 7.29
C GLU A 39 6.06 11.54 7.41
N LEU A 40 4.83 11.17 7.76
CA LEU A 40 4.40 9.78 7.81
C LEU A 40 4.42 9.10 6.43
N VAL A 41 4.10 9.81 5.34
CA VAL A 41 4.24 9.26 3.98
C VAL A 41 5.70 8.87 3.73
N HIS A 42 6.65 9.75 4.02
CA HIS A 42 8.09 9.46 3.84
C HIS A 42 8.56 8.30 4.73
N PHE A 43 8.05 8.22 5.96
CA PHE A 43 8.34 7.08 6.85
C PHE A 43 7.78 5.76 6.34
N ILE A 44 6.67 5.76 5.60
CA ILE A 44 6.12 4.55 4.95
C ILE A 44 6.87 4.21 3.66
N PHE A 45 7.38 5.20 2.92
CA PHE A 45 8.15 4.97 1.69
C PHE A 45 9.49 4.26 1.94
N THR A 46 10.11 4.48 3.09
CA THR A 46 11.33 3.78 3.51
C THR A 46 11.15 2.24 3.55
N PRO A 47 10.21 1.67 4.35
CA PRO A 47 9.94 0.24 4.33
C PRO A 47 9.33 -0.24 3.01
N LEU A 48 8.52 0.57 2.32
CA LEU A 48 7.98 0.20 1.00
C LEU A 48 9.10 -0.09 -0.01
N SER A 49 10.14 0.75 -0.06
CA SER A 49 11.31 0.52 -0.91
C SER A 49 12.03 -0.77 -0.55
N LEU A 50 12.21 -1.08 0.74
CA LEU A 50 12.85 -2.32 1.19
C LEU A 50 12.03 -3.56 0.80
N ILE A 51 10.71 -3.51 0.99
CA ILE A 51 9.80 -4.59 0.61
C ILE A 51 9.79 -4.79 -0.92
N TYR A 52 9.78 -3.70 -1.69
CA TYR A 52 9.83 -3.77 -3.15
C TYR A 52 11.11 -4.46 -3.65
N GLU A 53 12.28 -4.06 -3.14
CA GLU A 53 13.54 -4.71 -3.51
C GLU A 53 13.58 -6.19 -3.08
N ALA A 54 13.11 -6.50 -1.86
CA ALA A 54 13.06 -7.88 -1.38
C ALA A 54 12.07 -8.76 -2.16
N SER A 55 10.99 -8.19 -2.69
CA SER A 55 10.00 -8.91 -3.52
C SER A 55 10.53 -9.31 -4.89
N ARG A 56 11.65 -8.72 -5.32
CA ARG A 56 12.31 -8.97 -6.60
C ARG A 56 13.49 -9.93 -6.48
N ASP A 57 13.63 -10.60 -5.34
CA ASP A 57 14.63 -11.64 -5.12
C ASP A 57 14.55 -12.71 -6.22
N PRO A 58 15.68 -13.30 -6.65
CA PRO A 58 15.74 -14.36 -7.66
C PRO A 58 14.74 -15.52 -7.45
N VAL A 59 14.26 -15.74 -6.23
CA VAL A 59 13.25 -16.76 -5.91
C VAL A 59 11.86 -16.43 -6.49
N HIS A 60 11.56 -15.15 -6.73
CA HIS A 60 10.27 -14.67 -7.25
C HIS A 60 10.36 -14.19 -8.71
N VAL A 61 11.41 -14.59 -9.45
CA VAL A 61 11.69 -14.12 -10.82
C VAL A 61 10.49 -14.23 -11.75
N GLY A 62 10.19 -13.11 -12.42
CA GLY A 62 9.13 -13.00 -13.42
C GLY A 62 7.75 -12.67 -12.85
N ILE A 63 7.61 -12.52 -11.52
CA ILE A 63 6.36 -12.12 -10.87
C ILE A 63 6.53 -10.71 -10.32
N ASP A 64 5.80 -9.75 -10.88
CA ASP A 64 5.66 -8.43 -10.27
C ASP A 64 4.64 -8.52 -9.13
N LEU A 65 5.13 -8.82 -7.92
CA LEU A 65 4.29 -8.98 -6.72
C LEU A 65 3.66 -7.65 -6.29
N ALA A 66 4.34 -6.53 -6.50
CA ALA A 66 3.82 -5.21 -6.16
C ALA A 66 2.57 -4.88 -6.97
N SER A 67 2.58 -5.14 -8.28
CA SER A 67 1.40 -4.89 -9.11
C SER A 67 0.25 -5.86 -8.84
N LYS A 68 0.48 -7.02 -8.22
CA LYS A 68 -0.60 -7.93 -7.79
C LYS A 68 -1.41 -7.42 -6.59
N ALA A 69 -0.94 -6.38 -5.87
CA ALA A 69 -1.68 -5.77 -4.77
C ALA A 69 -2.81 -4.87 -5.27
N VAL A 70 -3.93 -5.48 -5.68
CA VAL A 70 -5.11 -4.75 -6.19
C VAL A 70 -5.88 -4.07 -5.06
N ALA A 71 -6.36 -4.84 -4.08
CA ALA A 71 -7.13 -4.31 -2.95
C ALA A 71 -6.21 -3.87 -1.80
N PRO A 72 -6.55 -2.84 -1.01
CA PRO A 72 -7.56 -1.84 -1.33
C PRO A 72 -7.07 -0.97 -2.50
N LEU A 73 -7.99 -0.41 -3.27
CA LEU A 73 -7.66 0.66 -4.20
C LEU A 73 -7.30 1.93 -3.39
N LEU A 74 -6.45 2.80 -3.95
CA LEU A 74 -6.20 4.08 -3.31
C LEU A 74 -7.40 4.99 -3.50
N THR A 75 -7.82 5.66 -2.42
CA THR A 75 -8.78 6.76 -2.50
C THR A 75 -8.19 7.92 -3.30
N ARG A 76 -9.04 8.75 -3.91
CA ARG A 76 -8.59 9.97 -4.60
C ARG A 76 -7.79 10.87 -3.66
N GLU A 77 -8.25 11.03 -2.42
CA GLU A 77 -7.61 11.87 -1.41
C GLU A 77 -6.23 11.32 -0.99
N ALA A 78 -6.05 9.98 -0.99
CA ALA A 78 -4.74 9.37 -0.77
C ALA A 78 -3.80 9.58 -1.96
N LYS A 79 -4.31 9.39 -3.20
CA LYS A 79 -3.55 9.65 -4.41
C LYS A 79 -3.07 11.11 -4.48
N GLU A 80 -3.94 12.06 -4.16
CA GLU A 80 -3.60 13.48 -4.08
C GLU A 80 -2.58 13.78 -2.97
N LEU A 81 -2.72 13.17 -1.78
CA LEU A 81 -1.75 13.33 -0.70
C LEU A 81 -0.36 12.87 -1.15
N LEU A 82 -0.26 11.71 -1.80
CA LEU A 82 0.99 11.19 -2.33
C LEU A 82 1.58 12.15 -3.37
N LEU A 83 0.82 12.52 -4.40
CA LEU A 83 1.30 13.43 -5.45
C LEU A 83 1.82 14.78 -4.91
N ASN A 84 1.28 15.26 -3.80
CA ASN A 84 1.70 16.52 -3.18
C ASN A 84 2.94 16.41 -2.29
N CYS A 85 3.28 15.20 -1.81
CA CYS A 85 4.32 15.03 -0.79
C CYS A 85 5.52 14.22 -1.27
N LEU A 86 5.38 13.34 -2.27
CA LEU A 86 6.48 12.49 -2.71
C LEU A 86 7.62 13.30 -3.34
N THR A 87 8.84 12.95 -2.97
CA THR A 87 10.06 13.36 -3.70
C THR A 87 10.11 12.67 -5.07
N SER A 88 10.95 13.17 -5.99
CA SER A 88 11.09 12.55 -7.33
C SER A 88 11.45 11.06 -7.26
N LYS A 89 12.35 10.67 -6.35
CA LYS A 89 12.75 9.27 -6.15
C LYS A 89 11.59 8.40 -5.67
N GLU A 90 10.78 8.92 -4.76
CA GLU A 90 9.61 8.20 -4.25
C GLU A 90 8.50 8.12 -5.30
N LEU A 91 8.32 9.17 -6.10
CA LEU A 91 7.38 9.17 -7.22
C LEU A 91 7.75 8.11 -8.26
N GLU A 92 9.04 7.99 -8.60
CA GLU A 92 9.55 6.94 -9.48
C GLU A 92 9.28 5.54 -8.91
N LEU A 93 9.58 5.32 -7.63
CA LEU A 93 9.25 4.06 -6.95
C LEU A 93 7.74 3.77 -7.02
N TRP A 94 6.89 4.76 -6.72
CA TRP A 94 5.44 4.60 -6.72
C TRP A 94 4.90 4.22 -8.11
N GLN A 95 5.48 4.77 -9.18
CA GLN A 95 5.15 4.38 -10.55
C GLN A 95 5.60 2.94 -10.88
N LEU A 96 6.76 2.52 -10.39
CA LEU A 96 7.29 1.16 -10.59
C LEU A 96 6.45 0.08 -9.92
N LEU A 97 5.68 0.40 -8.87
CA LEU A 97 4.75 -0.55 -8.23
C LEU A 97 3.56 -0.94 -9.13
N GLY A 98 3.36 -0.21 -10.24
CA GLY A 98 2.41 -0.57 -11.29
C GLY A 98 1.05 0.09 -11.18
N ARG A 99 0.20 -0.18 -12.18
CA ARG A 99 -1.07 0.53 -12.41
C ARG A 99 -2.04 0.51 -11.22
N ASN A 100 -2.07 -0.59 -10.47
CA ASN A 100 -2.96 -0.75 -9.31
C ASN A 100 -2.60 0.19 -8.13
N TRP A 101 -1.43 0.82 -8.17
CA TRP A 101 -1.00 1.82 -7.19
C TRP A 101 -1.27 3.26 -7.65
N THR A 102 -1.36 3.50 -8.95
CA THR A 102 -1.53 4.85 -9.53
C THR A 102 -2.95 5.12 -10.03
N THR A 103 -3.78 4.09 -10.11
CA THR A 103 -5.23 4.19 -10.41
C THR A 103 -6.00 4.29 -9.10
N SER A 104 -6.75 5.38 -8.91
CA SER A 104 -7.64 5.53 -7.75
C SER A 104 -8.92 4.71 -7.90
N GLU A 105 -9.68 4.58 -6.81
CA GLU A 105 -10.92 3.80 -6.79
C GLU A 105 -11.97 4.27 -7.81
N ASP A 106 -12.04 5.58 -8.08
CA ASP A 106 -12.94 6.21 -9.04
C ASP A 106 -12.48 6.04 -10.50
N GLU A 107 -11.20 5.74 -10.71
CA GLU A 107 -10.61 5.49 -12.03
C GLU A 107 -10.58 4.00 -12.40
N TYR A 108 -10.79 3.11 -11.44
CA TYR A 108 -10.59 1.68 -11.63
C TYR A 108 -11.75 1.02 -12.39
N PRO A 109 -11.49 0.30 -13.50
CA PRO A 109 -12.55 -0.33 -14.27
C PRO A 109 -12.99 -1.65 -13.61
N GLY A 110 -13.96 -1.58 -12.71
CA GLY A 110 -14.64 -2.75 -12.16
C GLY A 110 -14.71 -2.77 -10.64
N HIS A 111 -15.25 -3.88 -10.13
CA HIS A 111 -15.40 -4.08 -8.69
C HIS A 111 -14.16 -4.76 -8.09
N VAL A 112 -13.70 -4.24 -6.95
CA VAL A 112 -12.65 -4.85 -6.12
C VAL A 112 -13.24 -5.15 -4.76
N GLU A 113 -12.99 -6.36 -4.26
CA GLU A 113 -13.48 -6.76 -2.94
C GLU A 113 -12.89 -5.88 -1.82
N ALA A 114 -13.69 -5.68 -0.77
CA ALA A 114 -13.26 -4.91 0.39
C ALA A 114 -12.06 -5.58 1.07
N PHE A 115 -11.03 -4.79 1.34
CA PHE A 115 -9.82 -5.27 2.02
C PHE A 115 -9.94 -5.10 3.54
N CYS A 116 -9.73 -6.20 4.28
CA CYS A 116 -9.64 -6.19 5.74
C CYS A 116 -8.27 -6.74 6.16
N PRO A 117 -7.36 -5.90 6.69
CA PRO A 117 -6.02 -6.35 7.02
C PRO A 117 -6.06 -7.37 8.17
N ARG A 118 -5.37 -8.50 7.99
CA ARG A 118 -5.20 -9.53 9.01
C ARG A 118 -3.73 -9.62 9.39
N PHE A 119 -3.42 -9.48 10.68
CA PHE A 119 -2.06 -9.54 11.18
C PHE A 119 -1.67 -10.98 11.57
N TYR A 120 -0.38 -11.26 11.70
CA TYR A 120 0.14 -12.62 11.94
C TYR A 120 -0.43 -13.29 13.21
N ASN A 121 -0.80 -12.51 14.22
CA ASN A 121 -1.46 -13.00 15.43
C ASN A 121 -2.97 -13.27 15.25
N GLY A 122 -3.49 -13.17 14.03
CA GLY A 122 -4.91 -13.33 13.70
C GLY A 122 -5.77 -12.09 13.97
N TRP A 123 -5.22 -11.02 14.53
CA TRP A 123 -5.96 -9.80 14.81
C TRP A 123 -6.40 -9.11 13.51
N THR A 124 -7.64 -8.63 13.50
CA THR A 124 -8.23 -7.83 12.43
C THR A 124 -8.88 -6.58 13.05
N PRO A 125 -8.79 -5.41 12.40
CA PRO A 125 -9.44 -4.21 12.91
C PRO A 125 -10.97 -4.29 12.82
N ALA A 126 -11.64 -3.34 13.46
CA ALA A 126 -13.10 -3.24 13.41
C ALA A 126 -13.60 -3.09 11.95
N PRO A 127 -14.83 -3.54 11.63
CA PRO A 127 -15.37 -3.48 10.28
C PRO A 127 -15.32 -2.09 9.64
N SER A 128 -15.45 -1.01 10.41
CA SER A 128 -15.36 0.38 9.93
C SER A 128 -14.02 0.74 9.28
N VAL A 129 -12.94 0.02 9.57
CA VAL A 129 -11.62 0.15 8.94
C VAL A 129 -11.47 -0.78 7.74
N CYS A 130 -12.22 -1.89 7.73
CA CYS A 130 -12.23 -2.88 6.64
C CYS A 130 -13.17 -2.51 5.48
N ILE A 131 -13.95 -1.44 5.63
CA ILE A 131 -14.92 -0.97 4.64
C ILE A 131 -14.39 0.33 4.03
N PHE A 132 -13.41 0.22 3.12
CA PHE A 132 -13.29 1.20 2.02
C PHE A 132 -14.31 0.81 0.93
N ARG A 133 -15.60 0.76 1.30
CA ARG A 133 -16.68 0.69 0.31
C ARG A 133 -16.83 2.08 -0.28
N THR A 134 -16.69 2.17 -1.58
CA THR A 134 -17.50 3.07 -2.40
C THR A 134 -18.97 2.92 -1.97
N MET A 135 -19.57 4.01 -1.51
CA MET A 135 -21.02 4.15 -1.43
C MET A 135 -21.63 4.13 -2.82
#